data_AF-A0A9P5PUU2-F1
#
_entry.id   AF-A0A9P5PUU2-F1
#
_cell.length_a   1.000
_cell.length_b   1.000
_cell.length_c   1.000
_cell.angle_alpha   90.00
_cell.angle_beta   90.00
_cell.angle_gamma   90.00
#
_symmetry.space_group_name_H-M   'P 1'
#
loop_
_entity.id
_entity.type
_entity.pdbx_description
1 polymer ?
#
loop_
_entity_poly.entity_id
_entity_poly.type
_entity_poly.pdbx_seq_one_letter_code
_entity_poly.pdbx_strand_id
1 'polypeptide(L)'
;MQFCSNCKQNSFAPRLNLDLSSIREKLRSDSGPTSVQPGEFTSILQNAQRDLDDYDKEIHRLESRRMVLIAQQERTREIMNQVQCLLAPIRKLPDEILGCVFDECCEVNRFSSIGVDSPAGPVERLRTKPALVLSSVCSRWRRIGLSLPQIWA
;
A
#
# COMPACT_ATOMS: atom_id res chain seq x y z
N MET A 1 4.15 -18.63 31.64
CA MET A 1 3.64 -17.42 30.97
C MET A 1 4.62 -17.06 29.87
N GLN A 2 4.26 -17.26 28.60
CA GLN A 2 5.08 -16.75 27.49
C GLN A 2 4.71 -15.27 27.28
N PHE A 3 5.70 -14.44 26.97
CA PHE A 3 5.48 -13.03 26.68
C PHE A 3 5.83 -12.78 25.22
N CYS A 4 5.00 -11.99 24.55
CA CYS A 4 5.31 -11.50 23.21
C CYS A 4 6.47 -10.51 23.28
N SER A 5 7.64 -10.88 22.74
CA SER A 5 8.87 -10.08 22.76
C SER A 5 8.71 -8.67 22.15
N ASN A 6 7.69 -8.49 21.31
CA ASN A 6 7.46 -7.27 20.54
C ASN A 6 6.30 -6.40 21.06
N CYS A 7 5.54 -6.89 22.04
CA CYS A 7 4.36 -6.19 22.57
C CYS A 7 4.26 -6.17 24.09
N LYS A 8 5.12 -6.92 24.82
CA LYS A 8 5.16 -7.03 26.29
C LYS A 8 3.81 -7.40 26.94
N GLN A 9 2.82 -7.77 26.13
CA GLN A 9 1.55 -8.31 26.58
C GLN A 9 1.69 -9.83 26.74
N ASN A 10 0.91 -10.39 27.67
CA ASN A 10 0.82 -11.84 27.88
C ASN A 10 0.54 -12.52 26.54
N SER A 11 1.35 -13.50 26.14
CA SER A 11 0.97 -14.34 25.01
C SER A 11 -0.30 -15.07 25.39
N PHE A 12 -1.29 -15.06 24.51
CA PHE A 12 -2.48 -15.86 24.67
C PHE A 12 -2.06 -17.33 24.91
N ALA A 13 -2.54 -17.91 26.01
CA ALA A 13 -2.36 -19.32 26.32
C ALA A 13 -3.70 -20.02 26.07
N PRO A 14 -3.79 -20.97 25.12
CA PRO A 14 -5.01 -21.70 24.84
C PRO A 14 -5.56 -22.35 26.11
N ARG A 15 -6.84 -22.17 26.38
CA ARG A 15 -7.54 -22.81 27.50
C ARG A 15 -7.92 -24.23 27.14
N LEU A 16 -8.10 -24.50 25.85
CA LEU A 16 -8.19 -25.86 25.32
C LEU A 16 -6.83 -26.54 25.27
N ASN A 17 -6.69 -27.60 26.07
CA ASN A 17 -5.67 -28.62 25.90
C ASN A 17 -6.38 -29.98 25.86
N LEU A 18 -6.83 -30.37 24.66
CA LEU A 18 -7.59 -31.60 24.46
C LEU A 18 -6.84 -32.60 23.61
N ASP A 19 -6.83 -33.84 24.09
CA ASP A 19 -6.39 -34.98 23.31
C ASP A 19 -7.51 -35.42 22.35
N LEU A 20 -7.32 -35.12 21.06
CA LEU A 20 -8.25 -35.48 20.00
C LEU A 20 -8.43 -37.00 19.83
N SER A 21 -7.49 -37.82 20.33
CA SER A 21 -7.58 -39.28 20.24
C SER A 21 -8.68 -39.83 21.17
N SER A 22 -8.74 -39.35 22.42
CA SER A 22 -9.81 -39.67 23.38
C SER A 22 -11.21 -39.28 22.88
N ILE A 23 -11.35 -38.13 22.20
CA ILE A 23 -12.65 -37.69 21.66
C ILE A 23 -13.11 -38.64 20.55
N ARG A 24 -12.21 -39.01 19.62
CA ARG A 24 -12.53 -39.92 18.51
C ARG A 24 -12.87 -41.32 19.00
N GLU A 25 -12.21 -41.80 20.04
CA GLU A 25 -12.49 -43.10 20.63
C GLU A 25 -13.89 -43.13 21.26
N LYS A 26 -14.27 -42.09 22.01
CA LYS A 26 -15.63 -41.95 22.55
C LYS A 26 -16.70 -41.87 21.45
N LEU A 27 -16.44 -41.16 20.35
CA LEU A 27 -17.35 -41.07 19.19
C LEU A 27 -17.53 -42.42 18.46
N ARG A 28 -16.55 -43.33 18.56
CA ARG A 28 -16.58 -44.66 17.93
C ARG A 28 -17.06 -45.77 18.86
N SER A 29 -17.13 -45.52 20.16
CA SER A 29 -17.66 -46.47 21.13
C SER A 29 -19.18 -46.61 20.94
N ASP A 30 -19.70 -47.83 20.96
CA ASP A 30 -21.14 -48.13 20.85
C ASP A 30 -21.94 -47.75 22.13
N SER A 31 -21.34 -46.89 22.95
CA SER A 31 -21.88 -46.46 24.22
C SER A 31 -22.93 -45.39 23.94
N GLY A 32 -24.21 -45.71 24.18
CA GLY A 32 -25.32 -44.76 24.01
C GLY A 32 -25.16 -43.46 24.82
N PRO A 33 -26.04 -42.45 24.61
CA PRO A 33 -25.94 -41.11 25.21
C PRO A 33 -25.87 -41.10 26.75
N THR A 34 -26.21 -42.20 27.41
CA THR A 34 -26.13 -42.42 28.86
C THR A 34 -24.71 -42.57 29.41
N SER A 35 -23.72 -42.91 28.56
CA SER A 35 -22.32 -43.10 28.96
C SER A 35 -21.47 -41.82 28.97
N VAL A 36 -22.03 -40.74 28.41
CA VAL A 36 -21.34 -39.47 28.15
C VAL A 36 -21.74 -38.48 29.24
N GLN A 37 -20.79 -37.96 30.02
CA GLN A 37 -21.03 -36.93 31.03
C GLN A 37 -21.23 -35.57 30.33
N PRO A 38 -22.46 -35.02 30.22
CA PRO A 38 -22.72 -33.86 29.35
C PRO A 38 -22.00 -32.57 29.81
N GLY A 39 -21.74 -32.44 31.12
CA GLY A 39 -21.09 -31.28 31.71
C GLY A 39 -19.62 -31.10 31.28
N GLU A 40 -18.88 -32.21 31.09
CA GLU A 40 -17.49 -32.18 30.64
C GLU A 40 -17.39 -31.58 29.23
N PHE A 41 -18.19 -32.10 28.29
CA PHE A 41 -18.24 -31.61 26.91
C PHE A 41 -18.77 -30.18 26.80
N THR A 42 -19.72 -29.80 27.66
CA THR A 42 -20.21 -28.42 27.72
C THR A 42 -19.10 -27.45 28.14
N SER A 43 -18.30 -27.80 29.14
CA SER A 43 -17.17 -26.98 29.60
C SER A 43 -16.07 -26.86 28.53
N ILE A 44 -15.81 -27.96 27.80
CA ILE A 44 -14.90 -27.99 26.65
C ILE A 44 -15.37 -27.02 25.56
N LEU A 45 -16.65 -27.08 25.17
CA LEU A 45 -17.22 -26.19 24.16
C LEU A 45 -17.17 -24.71 24.59
N GLN A 46 -17.43 -24.43 25.86
CA GLN A 46 -17.32 -23.06 26.40
C GLN A 46 -15.87 -22.55 26.40
N ASN A 47 -14.89 -23.40 26.72
CA ASN A 47 -13.47 -23.04 26.63
C ASN A 47 -13.06 -22.80 25.17
N ALA A 48 -13.52 -23.65 24.25
CA ALA A 48 -13.30 -23.52 22.82
C ALA A 48 -13.82 -22.18 22.28
N GLN A 49 -15.07 -21.86 22.61
CA GLN A 49 -15.70 -20.62 22.17
C GLN A 49 -14.95 -19.40 22.69
N ARG A 50 -14.61 -19.39 23.98
CA ARG A 50 -13.85 -18.28 24.55
C ARG A 50 -12.45 -18.17 23.95
N ASP A 51 -11.82 -19.28 23.55
CA ASP A 51 -10.50 -19.26 22.89
C ASP A 51 -10.62 -18.63 21.49
N LEU A 52 -11.65 -19.02 20.72
CA LEU A 52 -11.98 -18.42 19.42
C LEU A 52 -12.19 -16.90 19.54
N ASP A 53 -13.02 -16.47 20.49
CA ASP A 53 -13.30 -15.05 20.71
C ASP A 53 -12.02 -14.24 21.02
N ASP A 54 -11.06 -14.84 21.72
CA ASP A 54 -9.79 -14.19 22.02
C ASP A 54 -8.83 -14.21 20.84
N TYR A 55 -8.83 -15.27 20.02
CA TYR A 55 -8.11 -15.29 18.75
C TYR A 55 -8.61 -14.21 17.80
N ASP A 56 -9.92 -14.05 17.64
CA ASP A 56 -10.50 -13.04 16.75
C ASP A 56 -10.12 -11.61 17.19
N LYS A 57 -10.16 -11.33 18.50
CA LYS A 57 -9.70 -10.04 19.04
C LYS A 57 -8.22 -9.79 18.73
N GLU A 58 -7.38 -10.79 18.92
CA GLU A 58 -5.94 -10.65 18.67
C GLU A 58 -5.63 -10.49 17.17
N ILE A 59 -6.34 -11.23 16.31
CA ILE A 59 -6.26 -11.05 14.85
C ILE A 59 -6.62 -9.61 14.48
N HIS A 60 -7.79 -9.12 14.92
CA HIS A 60 -8.21 -7.75 14.61
C HIS A 60 -7.24 -6.69 15.13
N ARG A 61 -6.66 -6.89 16.32
CA ARG A 61 -5.64 -6.01 16.89
C ARG A 61 -4.38 -5.98 16.03
N LEU A 62 -3.90 -7.15 15.60
CA LEU A 62 -2.71 -7.27 14.76
C LEU A 62 -2.93 -6.71 13.36
N GLU A 63 -4.09 -6.97 12.75
CA GLU A 63 -4.49 -6.40 11.46
C GLU A 63 -4.56 -4.87 11.52
N SER A 64 -5.15 -4.32 12.58
CA SER A 64 -5.19 -2.87 12.81
C SER A 64 -3.78 -2.27 12.90
N ARG A 65 -2.89 -2.92 13.66
CA ARG A 65 -1.48 -2.49 13.75
C ARG A 65 -0.76 -2.59 12.41
N ARG A 66 -1.03 -3.65 11.63
CA ARG A 66 -0.48 -3.83 10.28
C ARG A 66 -0.93 -2.69 9.35
N MET A 67 -2.20 -2.31 9.37
CA MET A 67 -2.71 -1.21 8.55
C MET A 67 -2.02 0.12 8.88
N VAL A 68 -1.83 0.42 10.17
CA VAL A 68 -1.11 1.63 10.59
C VAL A 68 0.32 1.64 10.07
N LEU A 69 1.04 0.51 10.18
CA LEU A 69 2.42 0.41 9.69
C LEU A 69 2.51 0.54 8.17
N ILE A 70 1.56 -0.04 7.42
CA ILE A 70 1.48 0.13 5.96
C ILE A 70 1.29 1.61 5.60
N ALA A 71 0.37 2.31 6.27
CA ALA A 71 0.13 3.73 6.02
C ALA A 71 1.38 4.59 6.34
N GLN A 72 2.09 4.29 7.43
CA GLN A 72 3.33 4.97 7.79
C GLN A 72 4.46 4.68 6.78
N GLN A 73 4.57 3.43 6.33
CA GLN A 73 5.54 3.04 5.31
C GLN A 73 5.30 3.82 4.01
N GLU A 74 4.04 3.89 3.56
CA GLU A 74 3.70 4.60 2.32
C GLU A 74 3.98 6.09 2.43
N ARG A 75 3.58 6.73 3.54
CA ARG A 75 3.93 8.13 3.81
C ARG A 75 5.44 8.36 3.77
N THR A 76 6.21 7.45 4.36
CA THR A 76 7.68 7.58 4.40
C THR A 76 8.28 7.44 3.00
N ARG A 77 7.80 6.50 2.19
CA ARG A 77 8.22 6.38 0.78
C ARG A 77 7.92 7.66 0.01
N GLU A 78 6.73 8.23 0.17
CA GLU A 78 6.35 9.46 -0.52
C GLU A 78 7.27 10.63 -0.12
N ILE A 79 7.54 10.81 1.18
CA ILE A 79 8.49 11.82 1.65
C ILE A 79 9.88 11.60 1.05
N MET A 80 10.37 10.36 1.03
CA MET A 80 11.66 10.02 0.45
C MET A 80 11.71 10.39 -1.04
N ASN A 81 10.67 10.05 -1.81
CA ASN A 81 10.58 10.39 -3.23
C ASN A 81 10.63 11.90 -3.44
N GLN A 82 9.89 12.67 -2.63
CA GLN A 82 9.89 14.14 -2.72
C GLN A 82 11.26 14.73 -2.40
N VAL A 83 11.92 14.25 -1.34
CA VAL A 83 13.27 14.70 -0.97
C VAL A 83 14.30 14.33 -2.05
N GLN A 84 14.22 13.12 -2.60
CA GLN A 84 15.07 12.71 -3.73
C GLN A 84 14.87 13.60 -4.95
N CYS A 85 13.63 13.98 -5.25
CA CYS A 85 13.35 14.96 -6.30
C CYS A 85 14.10 16.27 -6.04
N LEU A 86 14.12 16.79 -4.81
CA LEU A 86 14.85 18.02 -4.48
C LEU A 86 16.36 17.91 -4.73
N LEU A 87 16.92 16.71 -4.60
CA LEU A 87 18.34 16.43 -4.86
C LEU A 87 18.65 16.13 -6.33
N ALA A 88 17.63 16.06 -7.20
CA ALA A 88 17.80 15.68 -8.59
C ALA A 88 18.78 16.61 -9.33
N PRO A 89 19.70 16.07 -10.15
CA PRO A 89 20.70 16.87 -10.89
C PRO A 89 20.09 18.00 -11.72
N ILE A 90 18.87 17.78 -12.21
CA ILE A 90 18.11 18.73 -13.02
C ILE A 90 17.84 20.08 -12.33
N ARG A 91 17.85 20.09 -10.99
CA ARG A 91 17.73 21.31 -10.19
C ARG A 91 19.05 22.10 -10.08
N LYS A 92 20.18 21.46 -10.38
CA LYS A 92 21.53 22.05 -10.36
C LYS A 92 21.98 22.58 -11.72
N LEU A 93 21.29 22.22 -12.80
CA LEU A 93 21.59 22.74 -14.14
C LEU A 93 21.43 24.26 -14.15
N PRO A 94 22.29 25.03 -14.85
CA PRO A 94 22.07 26.44 -15.15
C PRO A 94 20.82 26.67 -16.04
N ASP A 95 20.30 27.90 -16.05
CA ASP A 95 19.12 28.24 -16.86
C ASP A 95 19.43 28.11 -18.37
N GLU A 96 20.65 28.42 -18.79
CA GLU A 96 21.13 28.37 -20.18
C GLU A 96 21.11 26.93 -20.72
N ILE A 97 21.62 25.98 -19.93
CA ILE A 97 21.64 24.56 -20.30
C ILE A 97 20.21 24.02 -20.41
N LEU A 98 19.34 24.45 -19.51
CA LEU A 98 17.93 24.07 -19.56
C LEU A 98 17.22 24.69 -20.78
N GLY A 99 17.60 25.90 -21.19
CA GLY A 99 17.17 26.52 -22.43
C GLY A 99 17.61 25.72 -23.67
N CYS A 100 18.88 25.30 -23.74
CA CYS A 100 19.35 24.44 -24.82
C CYS A 100 18.55 23.13 -24.91
N VAL A 101 18.25 22.49 -23.78
CA VAL A 101 17.39 21.30 -23.77
C VAL A 101 16.00 21.60 -24.32
N PHE A 102 15.43 22.77 -24.00
CA PHE A 102 14.10 23.14 -24.50
C PHE A 102 14.12 23.39 -26.00
N ASP A 103 15.13 24.11 -26.52
CA ASP A 103 15.28 24.35 -27.95
C ASP A 103 15.38 23.02 -28.73
N GLU A 104 16.18 22.07 -28.25
CA GLU A 104 16.34 20.74 -28.87
C GLU A 104 15.07 19.88 -28.77
N CYS A 105 14.32 19.97 -27.67
CA CYS A 105 13.15 19.12 -27.44
C CYS A 105 11.86 19.69 -28.05
N CYS A 106 11.80 20.99 -28.33
CA CYS A 106 10.58 21.69 -28.71
C CYS A 106 10.49 22.06 -30.19
N GLU A 107 11.16 21.31 -31.07
CA GLU A 107 11.13 21.56 -32.53
C GLU A 107 9.70 21.53 -33.12
N VAL A 108 8.76 20.82 -32.50
CA VAL A 108 7.36 20.72 -32.99
C VAL A 108 6.36 20.84 -31.83
N ASN A 109 5.56 21.91 -31.82
CA ASN A 109 4.42 22.06 -30.91
C ASN A 109 3.09 22.09 -31.66
N ARG A 110 2.45 20.94 -31.78
CA ARG A 110 1.17 20.82 -32.48
C ARG A 110 0.00 21.09 -31.53
N PHE A 111 -0.47 22.33 -31.51
CA PHE A 111 -1.73 22.71 -30.87
C PHE A 111 -2.93 22.52 -31.80
N SER A 112 -3.04 21.38 -32.50
CA SER A 112 -4.25 21.10 -33.28
C SER A 112 -5.41 20.77 -32.35
N SER A 113 -6.60 21.26 -32.67
CA SER A 113 -7.86 20.76 -32.12
C SER A 113 -8.05 19.33 -32.60
N ILE A 114 -7.45 18.39 -31.87
CA ILE A 114 -7.68 16.97 -32.05
C ILE A 114 -9.19 16.78 -31.81
N GLY A 115 -9.96 16.56 -32.88
CA GLY A 115 -11.37 16.19 -32.78
C GLY A 115 -11.50 15.01 -31.83
N VAL A 116 -12.66 14.91 -31.17
CA VAL A 116 -12.96 13.92 -30.12
C VAL A 116 -12.69 12.47 -30.57
N ASP A 117 -12.54 12.24 -31.88
CA ASP A 117 -12.41 10.94 -32.53
C ASP A 117 -10.96 10.53 -32.89
N SER A 118 -9.93 11.27 -32.46
CA SER A 118 -8.56 10.84 -32.76
C SER A 118 -8.17 9.61 -31.94
N PRO A 119 -7.63 8.55 -32.57
CA PRO A 119 -7.22 7.32 -31.90
C PRO A 119 -5.99 7.49 -30.99
N ALA A 120 -5.41 8.69 -30.92
CA ALA A 120 -4.24 8.99 -30.11
C ALA A 120 -4.58 9.08 -28.62
N GLY A 121 -4.04 8.14 -27.83
CA GLY A 121 -4.17 8.13 -26.37
C GLY A 121 -3.58 9.39 -25.69
N PRO A 122 -3.88 9.63 -24.39
CA PRO A 122 -3.41 10.81 -23.65
C PRO A 122 -1.90 11.07 -23.74
N VAL A 123 -1.08 10.02 -23.74
CA VAL A 123 0.38 10.10 -23.82
C VAL A 123 0.84 10.66 -25.17
N GLU A 124 0.25 10.18 -26.27
CA GLU A 124 0.63 10.60 -27.62
C GLU A 124 0.25 12.07 -27.87
N ARG A 125 -0.86 12.51 -27.27
CA ARG A 125 -1.28 13.93 -27.28
C ARG A 125 -0.31 14.85 -26.53
N LEU A 126 0.37 14.37 -25.49
CA LEU A 126 1.39 15.15 -24.77
C LEU A 126 2.72 15.18 -25.53
N ARG A 127 3.07 14.10 -26.23
CA ARG A 127 4.29 14.00 -27.04
C ARG A 127 4.37 15.04 -28.15
N THR A 128 3.21 15.46 -28.66
CA THR A 128 3.09 16.50 -29.69
C THR A 128 3.14 17.93 -29.15
N LYS A 129 3.26 18.12 -27.83
CA LYS A 129 3.28 19.43 -27.16
C LYS A 129 4.44 19.51 -26.15
N PRO A 130 5.69 19.29 -26.58
CA PRO A 130 6.84 19.24 -25.69
C PRO A 130 7.01 20.52 -24.86
N ALA A 131 6.75 21.70 -25.41
CA ALA A 131 6.87 22.95 -24.64
C ALA A 131 5.91 23.03 -23.46
N LEU A 132 4.68 22.53 -23.62
CA LEU A 132 3.72 22.41 -22.51
C LEU A 132 4.20 21.40 -21.47
N VAL A 133 4.67 20.23 -21.92
CA VAL A 133 5.14 19.17 -21.03
C VAL A 133 6.31 19.66 -20.20
N LEU A 134 7.34 20.23 -20.83
CA LEU A 134 8.51 20.75 -20.15
C LEU A 134 8.12 21.94 -19.23
N SER A 135 7.32 22.89 -19.69
CA SER A 135 6.88 24.02 -18.87
C SER A 135 5.93 23.64 -17.71
N SER A 136 5.47 22.37 -17.66
CA SER A 136 4.67 21.85 -16.56
C SER A 136 5.48 21.23 -15.41
N VAL A 137 6.78 20.96 -15.62
CA VAL A 137 7.63 20.22 -14.67
C VAL A 137 7.79 20.94 -13.33
N CYS A 138 8.13 22.24 -13.35
CA CYS A 138 8.20 23.08 -12.15
C CYS A 138 8.13 24.57 -12.49
N SER A 139 8.02 25.44 -11.46
CA SER A 139 7.95 26.90 -11.64
C SER A 139 9.16 27.47 -12.37
N ARG A 140 10.37 26.95 -12.11
CA ARG A 140 11.60 27.37 -12.79
C ARG A 140 11.58 27.04 -14.28
N TRP A 141 11.18 25.81 -14.62
CA TRP A 141 11.05 25.35 -16.00
C TRP A 141 10.02 26.17 -16.77
N ARG A 142 8.88 26.48 -16.13
CA ARG A 142 7.87 27.37 -16.69
C ARG A 142 8.42 28.76 -16.96
N ARG A 143 9.13 29.37 -16.01
CA ARG A 143 9.73 30.70 -16.19
C ARG A 143 10.66 30.73 -17.39
N ILE A 144 11.51 29.71 -17.54
CA ILE A 144 12.45 29.61 -18.67
C ILE A 144 11.70 29.41 -19.98
N GLY A 145 10.75 28.47 -20.01
CA GLY A 145 9.94 28.23 -21.20
C GLY A 145 9.18 29.47 -21.67
N LEU A 146 8.62 30.26 -20.74
CA LEU A 146 7.96 31.53 -21.07
C LEU A 146 8.94 32.63 -21.53
N SER A 147 10.22 32.55 -21.16
CA SER A 147 11.26 33.47 -21.64
C SER A 147 11.83 33.10 -23.01
N LEU A 148 11.45 31.95 -23.56
CA LEU A 148 11.92 31.43 -24.86
C LEU A 148 10.74 31.31 -25.83
N PRO A 149 10.27 32.41 -26.47
CA PRO A 149 9.09 32.37 -27.33
C PRO A 149 9.20 31.35 -28.49
N GLN A 150 10.42 31.10 -28.98
CA GLN A 150 10.68 30.20 -30.10
C GLN A 150 10.24 28.76 -29.84
N ILE A 151 10.24 28.30 -28.59
CA ILE A 151 9.86 26.92 -28.26
C ILE A 151 8.35 26.69 -28.34
N TRP A 152 7.54 27.73 -28.55
CA TRP A 152 6.07 27.65 -28.62
C TRP A 152 5.52 27.76 -30.04
N ALA A 153 6.40 27.97 -31.02
CA ALA A 153 6.04 28.07 -32.43
C ALA A 153 5.67 26.71 -33.05
#